data_AF-A0A4V2K622-F1
#
_entry.id   AF-A0A4V2K622-F1
#
_cell.length_a   1.000
_cell.length_b   1.000
_cell.length_c   1.000
_cell.angle_alpha   90.00
_cell.angle_beta   90.00
_cell.angle_gamma   90.00
#
_symmetry.space_group_name_H-M   'P 1'
#
loop_
_entity.id
_entity.type
_entity.pdbx_description
1 polymer ?
#
loop_
_entity_poly.entity_id
_entity_poly.type
_entity_poly.pdbx_seq_one_letter_code
_entity_poly.pdbx_strand_id
1 'polypeptide(L)'
;MLANAPTFAPSLLCQCVRLGAASARTPQHLRTFVTSSVRRQSPPESTSHAPGWIDNSNRTRSASSLHPWQNVLHTARDYTKRTDSNPQSAWDTMEKTKVRNLPPPNNAYSGRSVLVDKKNDVGSALAKLKAILTINAVRATNIRDERHEKKGEKRNRLKSLRWRRRFAHEVRKKVQLVNEIRARGA
;
A
#
# COMPACT_ATOMS: atom_id res chain seq x y z
N MET A 1 -36.46 42.28 -42.98
CA MET A 1 -37.58 41.83 -42.12
C MET A 1 -37.13 40.59 -41.36
N LEU A 2 -37.40 40.56 -40.06
CA LEU A 2 -36.96 39.60 -39.06
C LEU A 2 -37.78 38.28 -39.12
N ALA A 3 -37.17 37.15 -38.74
CA ALA A 3 -37.68 36.26 -37.67
C ALA A 3 -36.69 35.11 -37.36
N ASN A 4 -36.68 34.72 -36.08
CA ASN A 4 -35.75 33.84 -35.36
C ASN A 4 -36.29 32.41 -35.18
N ALA A 5 -35.37 31.42 -35.26
CA ALA A 5 -35.14 30.22 -34.41
C ALA A 5 -36.29 29.21 -34.07
N PRO A 6 -36.09 28.08 -33.33
CA PRO A 6 -34.88 27.30 -32.96
C PRO A 6 -35.00 25.73 -33.04
N THR A 7 -33.84 25.04 -32.87
CA THR A 7 -33.54 23.75 -32.16
C THR A 7 -34.39 22.46 -32.27
N PHE A 8 -33.74 21.30 -32.54
CA PHE A 8 -33.46 20.22 -31.55
C PHE A 8 -32.62 19.07 -32.16
N ALA A 9 -31.75 18.44 -31.36
CA ALA A 9 -30.95 17.27 -31.72
C ALA A 9 -31.33 16.05 -30.87
N PRO A 10 -31.27 14.81 -31.39
CA PRO A 10 -31.26 13.61 -30.54
C PRO A 10 -29.96 12.80 -30.65
N SER A 11 -29.40 12.52 -29.47
CA SER A 11 -28.30 11.57 -29.20
C SER A 11 -28.82 10.15 -29.06
N LEU A 12 -28.17 9.15 -29.67
CA LEU A 12 -28.38 7.73 -29.35
C LEU A 12 -27.07 7.08 -28.88
N LEU A 13 -27.19 6.41 -27.74
CA LEU A 13 -26.15 5.84 -26.90
C LEU A 13 -25.67 4.47 -27.42
N CYS A 14 -24.36 4.30 -27.49
CA CYS A 14 -23.70 2.99 -27.64
C CYS A 14 -23.84 2.16 -26.36
N GLN A 15 -24.35 0.93 -26.50
CA GLN A 15 -24.34 -0.11 -25.48
C GLN A 15 -23.07 -0.96 -25.62
N CYS A 16 -22.34 -1.19 -24.54
CA CYS A 16 -21.31 -2.22 -24.47
C CYS A 16 -21.59 -3.17 -23.31
N VAL A 17 -21.76 -4.44 -23.66
CA VAL A 17 -21.92 -5.61 -22.78
C VAL A 17 -20.60 -5.88 -22.03
N ARG A 18 -20.69 -6.23 -20.75
CA ARG A 18 -19.56 -6.77 -19.96
C ARG A 18 -19.93 -8.13 -19.38
N LEU A 19 -19.12 -9.14 -19.70
CA LEU A 19 -19.09 -10.44 -19.04
C LEU A 19 -17.99 -10.46 -17.96
N GLY A 20 -18.35 -11.04 -16.80
CA GLY A 20 -17.51 -11.86 -15.92
C GLY A 20 -16.27 -11.25 -15.27
N ALA A 21 -16.35 -10.93 -13.97
CA ALA A 21 -15.18 -10.74 -13.10
C ALA A 21 -15.06 -11.91 -12.13
N ALA A 22 -13.92 -12.61 -12.17
CA ALA A 22 -13.49 -13.59 -11.20
C ALA A 22 -12.97 -12.91 -9.91
N SER A 23 -13.17 -13.64 -8.80
CA SER A 23 -12.87 -13.30 -7.42
C SER A 23 -11.37 -13.06 -7.16
N ALA A 24 -11.03 -11.98 -6.44
CA ALA A 24 -9.80 -11.91 -5.66
C ALA A 24 -9.95 -10.94 -4.49
N ARG A 25 -9.79 -11.49 -3.28
CA ARG A 25 -9.79 -10.78 -1.99
C ARG A 25 -8.52 -9.93 -1.84
N THR A 26 -8.65 -8.72 -1.29
CA THR A 26 -7.51 -7.97 -0.73
C THR A 26 -7.84 -7.38 0.64
N PRO A 27 -6.88 -7.39 1.58
CA PRO A 27 -7.07 -7.06 2.99
C PRO A 27 -7.14 -5.55 3.27
N GLN A 28 -7.85 -5.20 4.33
CA GLN A 28 -8.07 -3.83 4.79
C GLN A 28 -6.85 -3.31 5.56
N HIS A 29 -6.40 -2.10 5.23
CA HIS A 29 -5.47 -1.33 6.07
C HIS A 29 -6.13 -0.01 6.46
N LEU A 30 -6.53 0.08 7.73
CA LEU A 30 -7.07 1.30 8.34
C LEU A 30 -5.92 2.25 8.68
N ARG A 31 -6.10 3.55 8.39
CA ARG A 31 -5.26 4.64 8.92
C ARG A 31 -6.13 5.46 9.88
N THR A 32 -5.75 5.50 11.15
CA THR A 32 -6.32 6.37 12.18
C THR A 32 -5.63 7.74 12.16
N PHE A 33 -6.42 8.81 12.32
CA PHE A 33 -5.93 10.17 12.59
C PHE A 33 -6.04 10.41 14.10
N VAL A 34 -5.00 10.98 14.71
CA VAL A 34 -4.97 11.35 16.13
C VAL A 34 -5.38 12.81 16.27
N THR A 35 -6.43 13.06 17.05
CA THR A 35 -6.79 14.38 17.61
C THR A 35 -6.60 14.32 19.12
N SER A 36 -5.75 15.18 19.67
CA SER A 36 -5.47 15.25 21.10
C SER A 36 -6.52 16.10 21.83
N SER A 37 -7.29 15.48 22.72
CA SER A 37 -7.97 16.20 23.81
C SER A 37 -7.77 15.44 25.10
N VAL A 38 -7.17 16.12 26.07
CA VAL A 38 -6.91 15.64 27.43
C VAL A 38 -8.22 15.38 28.15
N ARG A 39 -8.47 14.13 28.55
CA ARG A 39 -9.44 13.76 29.59
C ARG A 39 -8.89 12.59 30.39
N ARG A 40 -8.79 12.80 31.70
CA ARG A 40 -8.27 11.87 32.72
C ARG A 40 -9.26 10.71 32.89
N GLN A 41 -8.88 9.50 32.50
CA GLN A 41 -9.53 8.23 32.86
C GLN A 41 -8.45 7.16 33.06
N SER A 42 -8.72 6.26 34.01
CA SER A 42 -7.89 5.15 34.51
C SER A 42 -7.43 4.18 33.42
N PRO A 43 -6.37 3.38 33.64
CA PRO A 43 -5.70 2.63 32.58
C PRO A 43 -6.37 1.28 32.28
N PRO A 44 -6.76 0.99 31.02
CA PRO A 44 -6.93 -0.38 30.55
C PRO A 44 -5.62 -0.88 29.91
N GLU A 45 -5.18 -2.03 30.40
CA GLU A 45 -4.24 -3.02 29.87
C GLU A 45 -3.58 -2.70 28.52
N SER A 46 -2.30 -2.33 28.61
CA SER A 46 -1.40 -2.02 27.52
C SER A 46 -1.06 -3.25 26.67
N THR A 47 -1.78 -3.43 25.56
CA THR A 47 -1.31 -4.26 24.44
C THR A 47 -0.31 -3.44 23.63
N SER A 48 0.98 -3.71 23.83
CA SER A 48 2.10 -3.06 23.15
C SER A 48 2.17 -3.46 21.67
N HIS A 49 1.58 -2.64 20.79
CA HIS A 49 1.87 -2.73 19.35
C HIS A 49 3.24 -2.13 19.05
N ALA A 50 4.24 -2.98 18.88
CA ALA A 50 5.58 -2.60 18.48
C ALA A 50 5.61 -2.12 17.01
N PRO A 51 6.43 -1.10 16.65
CA PRO A 51 6.57 -0.63 15.28
C PRO A 51 7.16 -1.68 14.33
N GLY A 52 6.61 -1.80 13.12
CA GLY A 52 6.90 -2.87 12.14
C GLY A 52 8.29 -2.91 11.49
N TRP A 53 9.29 -2.21 12.04
CA TRP A 53 10.70 -2.41 11.66
C TRP A 53 11.41 -3.40 12.60
N ILE A 54 10.76 -3.82 13.69
CA ILE A 54 11.23 -4.90 14.55
C ILE A 54 10.83 -6.22 13.88
N ASP A 55 11.84 -6.94 13.39
CA ASP A 55 11.69 -8.25 12.77
C ASP A 55 11.18 -9.26 13.82
N ASN A 56 9.89 -9.59 13.75
CA ASN A 56 9.21 -10.47 14.71
C ASN A 56 9.50 -11.96 14.50
N SER A 57 10.35 -12.31 13.53
CA SER A 57 10.67 -13.70 13.16
C SER A 57 11.33 -14.52 14.27
N ASN A 58 11.88 -13.89 15.31
CA ASN A 58 12.47 -14.58 16.46
C ASN A 58 11.54 -14.71 17.68
N ARG A 59 10.31 -14.18 17.65
CA ARG A 59 9.46 -14.10 18.86
C ARG A 59 8.70 -15.39 19.20
N THR A 60 8.62 -16.37 18.30
CA THR A 60 7.75 -17.55 18.48
C THR A 60 8.46 -18.83 18.93
N ARG A 61 9.74 -18.79 19.33
CA ARG A 61 10.48 -20.00 19.73
C ARG A 61 10.81 -20.18 21.22
N SER A 62 10.28 -19.36 22.11
CA SER A 62 10.49 -19.57 23.56
C SER A 62 9.15 -19.49 24.30
N ALA A 63 8.54 -20.65 24.47
CA ALA A 63 7.51 -20.91 25.46
C ALA A 63 8.18 -21.10 26.84
N SER A 64 8.87 -20.07 27.34
CA SER A 64 9.31 -20.01 28.73
C SER A 64 8.99 -18.62 29.28
N SER A 65 8.38 -18.60 30.46
CA SER A 65 7.82 -17.45 31.17
C SER A 65 8.87 -16.47 31.71
N LEU A 66 9.83 -16.07 30.88
CA LEU A 66 10.83 -15.08 31.26
C LEU A 66 10.24 -13.69 31.09
N HIS A 67 10.28 -12.94 32.18
CA HIS A 67 9.72 -11.61 32.34
C HIS A 67 10.17 -10.69 31.18
N PRO A 68 9.34 -9.77 30.67
CA PRO A 68 9.75 -8.82 29.62
C PRO A 68 11.07 -8.10 29.95
N TRP A 69 11.29 -7.84 31.24
CA TRP A 69 12.51 -7.27 31.80
C TRP A 69 13.74 -8.17 31.72
N GLN A 70 13.60 -9.50 31.79
CA GLN A 70 14.72 -10.42 31.59
C GLN A 70 15.28 -10.34 30.16
N ASN A 71 14.42 -10.24 29.15
CA ASN A 71 14.88 -10.05 27.76
C ASN A 71 15.62 -8.71 27.59
N VAL A 72 15.15 -7.65 28.23
CA VAL A 72 15.84 -6.34 28.24
C VAL A 72 17.20 -6.45 28.94
N LEU A 73 17.27 -7.14 30.08
CA LEU A 73 18.53 -7.34 30.81
C LEU A 73 19.52 -8.24 30.05
N HIS A 74 19.03 -9.28 29.34
CA HIS A 74 19.87 -10.12 28.49
C HIS A 74 20.41 -9.34 27.29
N THR A 75 19.57 -8.59 26.58
CA THR A 75 20.03 -7.76 25.45
C THR A 75 21.00 -6.65 25.87
N ALA A 76 20.79 -6.03 27.04
CA ALA A 76 21.71 -5.06 27.62
C ALA A 76 23.05 -5.70 28.03
N ARG A 77 23.02 -6.89 28.63
CA ARG A 77 24.21 -7.67 29.03
C ARG A 77 25.01 -8.18 27.82
N ASP A 78 24.35 -8.48 26.71
CA ASP A 78 25.01 -8.86 25.47
C ASP A 78 25.61 -7.65 24.74
N TYR A 79 25.07 -6.45 24.97
CA TYR A 79 25.64 -5.20 24.47
C TYR A 79 26.94 -4.83 25.20
N THR A 80 27.01 -5.02 26.52
CA THR A 80 28.21 -4.73 27.31
C THR A 80 29.36 -5.70 27.02
N LYS A 81 29.07 -6.93 26.58
CA LYS A 81 30.09 -7.91 26.12
C LYS A 81 30.72 -7.59 24.75
N ARG A 82 30.20 -6.62 23.98
CA ARG A 82 30.78 -6.20 22.68
C ARG A 82 31.88 -5.14 22.80
N THR A 83 32.32 -4.82 24.01
CA THR A 83 33.19 -3.66 24.28
C THR A 83 34.67 -3.88 23.99
N ASP A 84 35.11 -5.12 23.70
CA ASP A 84 36.53 -5.41 23.44
C ASP A 84 36.88 -5.60 21.95
N SER A 85 35.89 -5.58 21.05
CA SER A 85 36.16 -5.60 19.61
C SER A 85 36.48 -4.21 19.11
N ASN A 86 37.70 -4.01 18.59
CA ASN A 86 38.09 -2.82 17.81
C ASN A 86 36.92 -2.43 16.88
N PRO A 87 36.43 -1.18 16.91
CA PRO A 87 35.31 -0.75 16.09
C PRO A 87 35.45 -1.21 14.63
N GLN A 88 36.67 -1.17 14.08
CA GLN A 88 36.94 -1.65 12.73
C GLN A 88 36.50 -3.11 12.50
N SER A 89 36.79 -4.02 13.44
CA SER A 89 36.41 -5.44 13.34
C SER A 89 34.88 -5.64 13.41
N ALA A 90 34.20 -4.81 14.21
CA ALA A 90 32.74 -4.81 14.27
C ALA A 90 32.11 -4.34 12.95
N TRP A 91 32.67 -3.29 12.34
CA TRP A 91 32.27 -2.80 11.01
C TRP A 91 32.55 -3.84 9.92
N ASP A 92 33.75 -4.44 9.90
CA ASP A 92 34.12 -5.47 8.93
C ASP A 92 33.19 -6.69 9.02
N THR A 93 32.82 -7.09 10.24
CA THR A 93 31.87 -8.19 10.48
C THR A 93 30.48 -7.81 9.97
N MET A 94 30.03 -6.58 10.22
CA MET A 94 28.74 -6.09 9.72
C MET A 94 28.72 -5.97 8.19
N GLU A 95 29.80 -5.52 7.57
CA GLU A 95 29.93 -5.42 6.13
C GLU A 95 29.83 -6.80 5.46
N LYS A 96 30.61 -7.77 5.96
CA LYS A 96 30.62 -9.14 5.46
C LYS A 96 29.27 -9.83 5.61
N THR A 97 28.54 -9.56 6.69
CA THR A 97 27.31 -10.29 7.04
C THR A 97 26.05 -9.60 6.50
N LYS A 98 25.95 -8.27 6.68
CA LYS A 98 24.75 -7.50 6.34
C LYS A 98 24.87 -6.83 4.99
N VAL A 99 25.97 -6.11 4.74
CA VAL A 99 26.11 -5.30 3.52
C VAL A 99 26.16 -6.17 2.28
N ARG A 100 26.90 -7.29 2.34
CA ARG A 100 26.97 -8.28 1.25
C ARG A 100 25.59 -8.82 0.83
N ASN A 101 24.64 -8.93 1.76
CA ASN A 101 23.33 -9.53 1.53
C ASN A 101 22.22 -8.49 1.28
N LEU A 102 22.56 -7.20 1.21
CA LEU A 102 21.58 -6.17 0.86
C LEU A 102 21.14 -6.33 -0.59
N PRO A 103 19.85 -6.14 -0.90
CA PRO A 103 19.42 -6.03 -2.28
C PRO A 103 20.11 -4.83 -2.93
N PRO A 104 20.42 -4.92 -4.25
CA PRO A 104 21.02 -3.81 -4.96
C PRO A 104 20.15 -2.55 -4.85
N PRO A 105 20.76 -1.35 -4.86
CA PRO A 105 20.00 -0.10 -4.78
C PRO A 105 19.00 0.00 -5.93
N ASN A 106 17.86 0.62 -5.66
CA ASN A 106 16.81 0.79 -6.67
C ASN A 106 17.33 1.63 -7.83
N ASN A 107 17.27 1.08 -9.04
CA ASN A 107 17.53 1.79 -10.28
C ASN A 107 16.21 2.26 -10.94
N ALA A 108 16.29 3.00 -12.05
CA ALA A 108 15.12 3.52 -12.76
C ALA A 108 14.16 2.42 -13.29
N TYR A 109 14.67 1.18 -13.42
CA TYR A 109 13.93 0.01 -13.87
C TYR A 109 13.39 -0.84 -12.71
N SER A 110 13.76 -0.53 -11.47
CA SER A 110 13.32 -1.26 -10.28
C SER A 110 11.80 -1.19 -10.17
N GLY A 111 11.15 -2.36 -10.09
CA GLY A 111 9.69 -2.48 -10.10
C GLY A 111 9.02 -2.13 -11.43
N ARG A 112 9.79 -2.03 -12.53
CA ARG A 112 9.30 -1.84 -13.91
C ARG A 112 9.89 -2.86 -14.89
N SER A 113 10.56 -3.89 -14.39
CA SER A 113 11.10 -5.00 -15.15
C SER A 113 10.35 -6.29 -14.80
N VAL A 114 10.17 -7.16 -15.80
CA VAL A 114 9.62 -8.51 -15.61
C VAL A 114 10.55 -9.47 -16.33
N LEU A 115 10.96 -10.54 -15.62
CA LEU A 115 11.73 -11.62 -16.23
C LEU A 115 10.82 -12.41 -17.17
N VAL A 116 11.31 -12.71 -18.37
CA VAL A 116 10.61 -13.57 -19.32
C VAL A 116 10.86 -15.01 -18.92
N ASP A 117 9.80 -15.78 -18.71
CA ASP A 117 9.90 -17.19 -18.35
C ASP A 117 10.58 -17.98 -19.47
N LYS A 118 11.30 -19.04 -19.10
CA LYS A 118 12.16 -19.86 -20.00
C LYS A 118 11.44 -20.44 -21.23
N LYS A 119 10.11 -20.46 -21.23
CA LYS A 119 9.29 -20.94 -22.36
C LYS A 119 9.06 -19.87 -23.45
N ASN A 120 9.78 -18.74 -23.41
CA ASN A 120 9.67 -17.62 -24.34
C ASN A 120 8.24 -17.04 -24.47
N ASP A 121 7.45 -17.11 -23.40
CA ASP A 121 6.12 -16.49 -23.37
C ASP A 121 6.23 -14.99 -23.09
N VAL A 122 6.63 -14.25 -24.12
CA VAL A 122 6.74 -12.80 -24.11
C VAL A 122 5.37 -12.15 -23.90
N GLY A 123 4.29 -12.78 -24.40
CA GLY A 123 2.93 -12.27 -24.27
C GLY A 123 2.50 -12.14 -22.81
N SER A 124 2.66 -13.21 -22.03
CA SER A 124 2.35 -13.21 -20.60
C SER A 124 3.26 -12.26 -19.82
N ALA A 125 4.56 -12.21 -20.13
CA ALA A 125 5.49 -11.28 -19.50
C ALA A 125 5.10 -9.81 -19.74
N LEU A 126 4.67 -9.48 -20.96
CA LEU A 126 4.22 -8.15 -21.33
C LEU A 126 2.88 -7.78 -20.68
N ALA A 127 1.95 -8.74 -20.54
CA ALA A 127 0.71 -8.55 -19.78
C ALA A 127 0.98 -8.26 -18.30
N LYS A 128 1.88 -9.03 -17.67
CA LYS A 128 2.35 -8.80 -16.29
C LYS A 128 2.97 -7.41 -16.15
N LEU A 129 3.85 -7.02 -17.08
CA LEU A 129 4.48 -5.70 -17.09
C LEU A 129 3.45 -4.57 -17.20
N LYS A 130 2.47 -4.70 -18.11
CA LYS A 130 1.36 -3.74 -18.25
C LYS A 130 0.56 -3.58 -16.96
N ALA A 131 0.27 -4.68 -16.26
CA ALA A 131 -0.42 -4.65 -14.97
C ALA A 131 0.40 -3.89 -13.92
N ILE A 132 1.70 -4.19 -13.80
CA ILE A 132 2.62 -3.51 -12.86
C ILE A 132 2.68 -2.00 -13.14
N LEU A 133 2.84 -1.59 -14.41
CA LEU A 133 2.88 -0.17 -14.78
C LEU A 133 1.55 0.55 -14.50
N THR A 134 0.43 -0.18 -14.56
CA THR A 134 -0.91 0.35 -14.24
C THR A 134 -1.09 0.54 -12.73
N ILE A 135 -0.69 -0.44 -11.91
CA ILE A 135 -0.73 -0.36 -10.45
C ILE A 135 0.14 0.80 -9.95
N ASN A 136 1.35 0.92 -10.49
CA ASN A 136 2.29 2.00 -10.19
C ASN A 136 1.89 3.34 -10.81
N ALA A 137 0.78 3.39 -11.57
CA ALA A 137 0.25 4.57 -12.23
C ALA A 137 1.27 5.34 -13.09
N VAL A 138 2.25 4.65 -13.67
CA VAL A 138 3.39 5.26 -14.40
C VAL A 138 2.87 6.05 -15.59
N ARG A 139 2.05 5.43 -16.45
CA ARG A 139 1.49 6.08 -17.64
C ARG A 139 0.61 7.28 -17.29
N ALA A 140 -0.26 7.13 -16.29
CA ALA A 140 -1.16 8.20 -15.86
C ALA A 140 -0.43 9.38 -15.21
N THR A 141 0.77 9.13 -14.67
CA THR A 141 1.64 10.16 -14.11
C THR A 141 2.42 10.85 -15.22
N ASN A 142 2.99 10.09 -16.15
CA ASN A 142 3.66 10.65 -17.32
C ASN A 142 2.76 11.63 -18.10
N ILE A 143 1.55 11.21 -18.46
CA ILE A 143 0.59 12.05 -19.20
C ILE A 143 0.20 13.32 -18.43
N ARG A 144 0.17 13.25 -17.09
CA ARG A 144 -0.15 14.40 -16.25
C ARG A 144 1.02 15.36 -16.14
N ASP A 145 2.23 14.83 -16.09
CA ASP A 145 3.44 15.59 -15.87
C ASP A 145 4.00 16.17 -17.18
N GLU A 146 3.49 15.73 -18.34
CA GLU A 146 3.75 16.33 -19.67
C GLU A 146 3.52 17.85 -19.69
N ARG A 147 2.60 18.36 -18.87
CA ARG A 147 2.32 19.80 -18.75
C ARG A 147 2.31 20.24 -17.29
N HIS A 148 2.79 21.47 -17.05
CA HIS A 148 2.72 22.05 -15.72
C HIS A 148 1.26 22.31 -15.30
N GLU A 149 0.87 21.67 -14.19
CA GLU A 149 -0.40 21.94 -13.51
C GLU A 149 -0.17 22.93 -12.36
N LYS A 150 -0.97 24.01 -12.31
CA LYS A 150 -0.90 24.99 -11.23
C LYS A 150 -1.17 24.34 -9.88
N LYS A 151 -0.49 24.80 -8.83
CA LYS A 151 -0.59 24.23 -7.46
C LYS A 151 -2.04 24.19 -6.92
N GLY A 152 -2.84 25.24 -7.19
CA GLY A 152 -4.24 25.30 -6.77
C GLY A 152 -5.13 24.26 -7.45
N GLU A 153 -5.01 24.15 -8.77
CA GLU A 153 -5.71 23.15 -9.58
C GLU A 153 -5.33 21.72 -9.16
N LYS A 154 -4.04 21.47 -8.92
CA LYS A 154 -3.54 20.19 -8.39
C LYS A 154 -4.20 19.81 -7.07
N ARG A 155 -4.35 20.77 -6.14
CA ARG A 155 -5.02 20.55 -4.85
C ARG A 155 -6.50 20.23 -5.02
N ASN A 156 -7.20 20.99 -5.86
CA ASN A 156 -8.62 20.79 -6.15
C ASN A 156 -8.86 19.43 -6.80
N ARG A 157 -8.07 19.06 -7.81
CA ARG A 157 -8.14 17.74 -8.44
C ARG A 157 -7.92 16.62 -7.42
N LEU A 158 -6.88 16.70 -6.59
CA LEU A 158 -6.59 15.67 -5.58
C LEU A 158 -7.71 15.57 -4.53
N LYS A 159 -8.32 16.70 -4.13
CA LYS A 159 -9.50 16.71 -3.26
C LYS A 159 -10.67 15.98 -3.91
N SER A 160 -11.02 16.32 -5.14
CA SER A 160 -12.11 15.68 -5.89
C SER A 160 -11.84 14.20 -6.18
N LEU A 161 -10.59 13.81 -6.44
CA LEU A 161 -10.20 12.41 -6.61
C LEU A 161 -10.36 11.61 -5.31
N ARG A 162 -9.89 12.14 -4.18
CA ARG A 162 -10.06 11.50 -2.87
C ARG A 162 -11.54 11.32 -2.53
N TRP A 163 -12.36 12.34 -2.78
CA TRP A 163 -13.80 12.27 -2.57
C TRP A 163 -14.45 11.16 -3.41
N ARG A 164 -14.21 11.14 -4.73
CA ARG A 164 -14.76 10.10 -5.62
C ARG A 164 -14.34 8.69 -5.20
N ARG A 165 -13.09 8.51 -4.75
CA ARG A 165 -12.60 7.21 -4.24
C ARG A 165 -13.33 6.78 -2.97
N ARG A 166 -13.50 7.69 -2.01
CA ARG A 166 -14.24 7.42 -0.76
C ARG A 166 -15.71 7.12 -1.05
N PHE A 167 -16.35 7.95 -1.88
CA PHE A 167 -17.74 7.76 -2.27
C PHE A 167 -17.96 6.40 -2.93
N ALA A 168 -17.14 6.04 -3.92
CA ALA A 168 -17.23 4.74 -4.60
C ALA A 168 -17.01 3.56 -3.62
N HIS A 169 -16.12 3.71 -2.65
CA HIS A 169 -15.90 2.70 -1.63
C HIS A 169 -17.13 2.51 -0.73
N GLU A 170 -17.72 3.60 -0.24
CA GLU A 170 -18.93 3.54 0.59
C GLU A 170 -20.14 2.99 -0.20
N VAL A 171 -20.29 3.38 -1.46
CA VAL A 171 -21.32 2.80 -2.35
C VAL A 171 -21.11 1.30 -2.50
N ARG A 172 -19.88 0.83 -2.75
CA ARG A 172 -19.59 -0.62 -2.87
C ARG A 172 -19.93 -1.38 -1.60
N LYS A 173 -19.60 -0.85 -0.42
CA LYS A 173 -19.95 -1.46 0.86
C LYS A 173 -21.46 -1.61 1.03
N LYS A 174 -22.23 -0.56 0.72
CA LYS A 174 -23.69 -0.59 0.79
C LYS A 174 -24.28 -1.61 -0.19
N VAL A 175 -23.78 -1.66 -1.43
CA VAL A 175 -24.21 -2.65 -2.42
C VAL A 175 -23.87 -4.07 -1.99
N GLN A 176 -22.68 -4.29 -1.41
CA GLN A 176 -22.29 -5.58 -0.86
C GLN A 176 -23.26 -6.02 0.24
N LEU A 177 -23.62 -5.13 1.17
CA LEU A 177 -24.61 -5.42 2.22
C LEU A 177 -25.98 -5.78 1.63
N VAL A 178 -26.47 -5.04 0.63
CA VAL A 178 -27.75 -5.35 -0.03
C VAL A 178 -27.70 -6.72 -0.70
N ASN A 179 -26.60 -7.04 -1.38
CA ASN A 179 -26.43 -8.35 -2.01
C ASN A 179 -26.37 -9.47 -0.97
N GLU A 180 -25.76 -9.24 0.20
CA GLU A 180 -25.73 -10.19 1.30
C GLU A 180 -27.13 -10.43 1.90
N ILE A 181 -27.93 -9.37 2.10
CA ILE A 181 -29.32 -9.49 2.57
C ILE A 181 -30.16 -10.28 1.56
N ARG A 182 -30.04 -9.95 0.27
CA ARG A 182 -30.72 -10.66 -0.81
C ARG A 182 -30.31 -12.13 -0.89
N ALA A 183 -29.02 -12.42 -0.73
CA ALA A 183 -28.51 -13.80 -0.73
C ALA A 183 -29.03 -14.62 0.47
N ARG A 184 -29.40 -13.97 1.57
CA ARG A 184 -30.02 -14.62 2.74
C ARG A 184 -31.53 -14.85 2.58
N GLY A 185 -32.16 -14.31 1.52
CA GLY A 185 -33.56 -14.58 1.19
C GLY A 185 -34.58 -13.68 1.88
N ALA A 186 -34.20 -12.46 2.29
CA ALA A 186 -35.13 -11.40 2.68
C ALA A 186 -35.63 -10.59 1.47
#